data_AF-A0A6N8SK19-F1
#
_entry.id   AF-A0A6N8SK19-F1
#
_cell.length_a   1.000
_cell.length_b   1.000
_cell.length_c   1.000
_cell.angle_alpha   90.00
_cell.angle_beta   90.00
_cell.angle_gamma   90.00
#
_symmetry.space_group_name_H-M   'P 1'
#
loop_
_entity.id
_entity.type
_entity.pdbx_description
1 polymer ?
#
loop_
_entity_poly.entity_id
_entity_poly.type
_entity_poly.pdbx_seq_one_letter_code
_entity_poly.pdbx_strand_id
1 'polypeptide(L)'
;MSLGASPSLYGSYIVSAREVAGNFDAAILDFTTNDQQFLDIRNLTPEYMAGSYAGLLRHFAGAKCAPLALFMPQKKYVETGHGDKAYRLSRAICEKYGVSTLDFFLTLRGIARAGVSANEIFSDWAHLHVHYQAMVAEALVRRITNGDLTTPGDDVLRDAPCLSAVPAIDVEYVEAEERAFATSMVNHNVSTIRAGGGGSIRNAPYLLAVLHWIEDASGPVCFAGKRMVMKSFRKAWHRRFGFTHFRAPLAGRDEIRFAFGEHAGYLFESGFGHVANRPLAGDQADIVGFLKSNADPCVAGHALIN
;
A
#
# COMPACT_ATOMS: atom_id res chain seq x y z
N MET A 1 0.66 -12.44 3.52
CA MET A 1 0.50 -11.65 2.28
C MET A 1 1.16 -10.28 2.47
N SER A 2 2.49 -10.23 2.56
CA SER A 2 3.26 -9.01 2.75
C SER A 2 4.03 -8.70 1.46
N LEU A 3 4.10 -7.42 1.09
CA LEU A 3 4.93 -6.94 0.00
C LEU A 3 5.85 -5.85 0.57
N GLY A 4 7.16 -6.06 0.45
CA GLY A 4 8.13 -5.07 0.88
C GLY A 4 7.93 -3.73 0.14
N ALA A 5 8.25 -2.63 0.81
CA ALA A 5 8.18 -1.28 0.23
C ALA A 5 6.78 -0.85 -0.26
N SER A 6 5.71 -1.33 0.36
CA SER A 6 4.33 -1.01 -0.03
C SER A 6 3.59 -0.21 1.05
N PRO A 7 2.87 0.87 0.70
CA PRO A 7 2.10 1.66 1.66
C PRO A 7 0.77 0.95 2.02
N SER A 8 0.04 1.50 2.99
CA SER A 8 -1.26 0.99 3.43
C SER A 8 -2.32 0.83 2.32
N LEU A 9 -2.18 1.57 1.20
CA LEU A 9 -2.95 1.34 -0.03
C LEU A 9 -2.89 -0.12 -0.52
N TYR A 10 -1.71 -0.72 -0.50
CA TYR A 10 -1.54 -2.13 -0.90
C TYR A 10 -2.30 -3.07 0.05
N GLY A 11 -2.34 -2.73 1.34
CA GLY A 11 -3.17 -3.43 2.33
C GLY A 11 -4.63 -3.51 1.89
N SER A 12 -5.20 -2.40 1.39
CA SER A 12 -6.60 -2.35 0.95
C SER A 12 -6.85 -3.26 -0.27
N TYR A 13 -5.87 -3.33 -1.19
CA TYR A 13 -5.93 -4.26 -2.31
C TYR A 13 -5.97 -5.71 -1.80
N ILE A 14 -5.07 -6.10 -0.91
CA ILE A 14 -4.97 -7.49 -0.43
C ILE A 14 -6.17 -7.89 0.42
N VAL A 15 -6.62 -7.02 1.33
CA VAL A 15 -7.75 -7.32 2.22
C VAL A 15 -9.01 -7.60 1.42
N SER A 16 -9.26 -6.83 0.36
CA SER A 16 -10.39 -7.06 -0.54
C SER A 16 -10.18 -8.24 -1.49
N ALA A 17 -9.05 -8.32 -2.20
CA ALA A 17 -8.80 -9.36 -3.20
C ALA A 17 -8.70 -10.78 -2.63
N ARG A 18 -8.43 -10.91 -1.33
CA ARG A 18 -8.27 -12.20 -0.64
C ARG A 18 -9.30 -12.40 0.47
N GLU A 19 -10.29 -11.52 0.55
CA GLU A 19 -11.38 -11.57 1.52
C GLU A 19 -10.87 -11.73 2.96
N VAL A 20 -9.78 -11.03 3.30
CA VAL A 20 -9.09 -11.20 4.59
C VAL A 20 -10.02 -10.92 5.76
N ALA A 21 -10.84 -9.88 5.63
CA ALA A 21 -11.77 -9.46 6.67
C ALA A 21 -12.85 -10.53 6.99
N GLY A 22 -13.20 -11.38 6.02
CA GLY A 22 -14.18 -12.46 6.18
C GLY A 22 -13.57 -13.80 6.58
N ASN A 23 -12.32 -14.06 6.18
CA ASN A 23 -11.71 -15.39 6.28
C ASN A 23 -10.75 -15.57 7.46
N PHE A 24 -10.38 -14.49 8.17
CA PHE A 24 -9.41 -14.54 9.27
C PHE A 24 -10.01 -13.96 10.55
N ASP A 25 -9.51 -14.40 11.71
CA ASP A 25 -9.93 -13.89 13.02
C ASP A 25 -9.19 -12.60 13.42
N ALA A 26 -7.95 -12.43 12.95
CA ALA A 26 -7.13 -11.26 13.24
C ALA A 26 -6.21 -10.89 12.07
N ALA A 27 -5.90 -9.60 11.93
CA ALA A 27 -4.95 -9.08 10.95
C ALA A 27 -3.99 -8.08 11.60
N ILE A 28 -2.68 -8.28 11.42
CA ILE A 28 -1.64 -7.33 11.84
C ILE A 28 -1.41 -6.32 10.71
N LEU A 29 -1.57 -5.03 11.01
CA LEU A 29 -1.39 -3.93 10.07
C LEU A 29 -0.08 -3.20 10.37
N ASP A 30 0.98 -3.54 9.64
CA ASP A 30 2.32 -2.95 9.78
C ASP A 30 2.67 -2.13 8.53
N PHE A 31 2.32 -0.84 8.56
CA PHE A 31 2.51 0.07 7.41
C PHE A 31 3.20 1.39 7.76
N THR A 32 3.41 1.73 9.04
CA THR A 32 3.91 3.05 9.44
C THR A 32 5.27 3.38 8.84
N THR A 33 6.19 2.41 8.82
CA THR A 33 7.53 2.55 8.24
C THR A 33 7.46 2.89 6.74
N ASN A 34 6.60 2.20 5.99
CA ASN A 34 6.44 2.39 4.56
C ASN A 34 5.68 3.68 4.26
N ASP A 35 4.54 3.93 4.91
CA ASP A 35 3.77 5.16 4.73
C ASP A 35 4.64 6.40 5.03
N GLN A 36 5.44 6.38 6.10
CA GLN A 36 6.36 7.47 6.42
C GLN A 36 7.37 7.71 5.30
N GLN A 37 7.90 6.64 4.74
CA GLN A 37 8.85 6.73 3.65
C GLN A 37 8.20 7.27 2.37
N PHE A 38 6.96 6.91 2.05
CA PHE A 38 6.22 7.50 0.91
C PHE A 38 5.92 8.99 1.12
N LEU A 39 5.68 9.41 2.36
CA LEU A 39 5.58 10.84 2.72
C LEU A 39 6.93 11.56 2.55
N ASP A 40 8.04 10.94 2.97
CA ASP A 40 9.39 11.54 2.90
C ASP A 40 9.81 11.84 1.46
N ILE A 41 9.54 10.92 0.53
CA ILE A 41 9.84 11.09 -0.89
C ILE A 41 8.75 11.87 -1.65
N ARG A 42 7.72 12.37 -0.94
CA ARG A 42 6.60 13.16 -1.48
C ARG A 42 5.81 12.44 -2.57
N ASN A 43 5.68 11.12 -2.44
CA ASN A 43 4.86 10.31 -3.33
C ASN A 43 3.40 10.27 -2.89
N LEU A 44 3.19 10.33 -1.58
CA LEU A 44 1.88 10.52 -0.97
C LEU A 44 1.88 11.84 -0.22
N THR A 45 0.72 12.52 -0.23
CA THR A 45 0.49 13.63 0.70
C THR A 45 -0.02 13.07 2.04
N PRO A 46 0.09 13.83 3.14
CA PRO A 46 -0.48 13.43 4.42
C PRO A 46 -1.97 13.07 4.33
N GLU A 47 -2.74 13.85 3.57
CA GLU A 47 -4.18 13.65 3.35
C GLU A 47 -4.42 12.33 2.61
N TYR A 48 -3.71 12.09 1.51
CA TYR A 48 -3.88 10.85 0.76
C TYR A 48 -3.51 9.63 1.62
N MET A 49 -2.42 9.71 2.39
CA MET A 49 -2.05 8.65 3.32
C MET A 49 -3.14 8.41 4.37
N ALA A 50 -3.64 9.47 5.02
CA ALA A 50 -4.68 9.38 6.03
C ALA A 50 -5.98 8.77 5.48
N GLY A 51 -6.45 9.23 4.31
CA GLY A 51 -7.63 8.67 3.66
C GLY A 51 -7.44 7.21 3.25
N SER A 52 -6.24 6.84 2.79
CA SER A 52 -5.90 5.46 2.42
C SER A 52 -5.85 4.54 3.63
N TYR A 53 -5.23 4.99 4.73
CA TYR A 53 -5.14 4.23 5.97
C TYR A 53 -6.52 4.02 6.60
N ALA A 54 -7.36 5.06 6.64
CA ALA A 54 -8.74 4.92 7.09
C ALA A 54 -9.57 4.00 6.17
N GLY A 55 -9.33 4.07 4.85
CA GLY A 55 -9.95 3.17 3.89
C GLY A 55 -9.56 1.70 4.08
N LEU A 56 -8.30 1.43 4.43
CA LEU A 56 -7.86 0.10 4.85
C LEU A 56 -8.63 -0.39 6.08
N LEU A 57 -8.74 0.46 7.11
CA LEU A 57 -9.46 0.12 8.34
C LEU A 57 -10.95 -0.16 8.08
N ARG A 58 -11.56 0.54 7.12
CA ARG A 58 -12.98 0.35 6.75
C ARG A 58 -13.32 -1.08 6.36
N HIS A 59 -12.37 -1.86 5.83
CA HIS A 59 -12.61 -3.27 5.53
C HIS A 59 -12.90 -4.13 6.76
N PHE A 60 -12.42 -3.70 7.92
CA PHE A 60 -12.58 -4.43 9.17
C PHE A 60 -13.80 -3.94 9.96
N ALA A 61 -14.47 -2.86 9.55
CA ALA A 61 -15.68 -2.41 10.21
C ALA A 61 -16.76 -3.50 10.14
N GLY A 62 -17.29 -3.91 11.29
CA GLY A 62 -18.30 -4.98 11.40
C GLY A 62 -17.84 -6.37 10.93
N ALA A 63 -16.55 -6.53 10.61
CA ALA A 63 -16.01 -7.77 10.09
C ALA A 63 -15.72 -8.79 11.21
N LYS A 64 -15.58 -10.06 10.83
CA LYS A 64 -15.10 -11.11 11.74
C LYS A 64 -13.64 -10.86 12.15
N CYS A 65 -12.83 -10.35 11.23
CA CYS A 65 -11.42 -10.13 11.44
C CYS A 65 -11.15 -8.87 12.27
N ALA A 66 -10.49 -9.01 13.42
CA ALA A 66 -10.08 -7.89 14.24
C ALA A 66 -8.71 -7.33 13.79
N PRO A 67 -8.61 -6.02 13.47
CA PRO A 67 -7.35 -5.40 13.09
C PRO A 67 -6.51 -5.05 14.32
N LEU A 68 -5.20 -5.33 14.25
CA LEU A 68 -4.19 -4.87 15.20
C LEU A 68 -3.16 -4.01 14.46
N ALA A 69 -3.19 -2.69 14.69
CA ALA A 69 -2.22 -1.78 14.10
C ALA A 69 -0.88 -1.87 14.85
N LEU A 70 0.18 -2.28 14.14
CA LEU A 70 1.54 -2.31 14.66
C LEU A 70 2.26 -1.02 14.23
N PHE A 71 2.77 -0.28 15.20
CA PHE A 71 3.52 0.94 14.93
C PHE A 71 5.01 0.71 15.11
N MET A 72 5.74 0.69 13.99
CA MET A 72 7.18 0.56 13.93
C MET A 72 7.84 1.88 13.49
N PRO A 73 8.95 2.31 14.13
CA PRO A 73 9.73 3.46 13.69
C PRO A 73 10.74 3.08 12.60
N GLN A 74 11.07 4.05 11.74
CA GLN A 74 12.37 4.02 11.04
C GLN A 74 13.51 4.36 12.01
N LYS A 75 14.70 3.80 11.77
CA LYS A 75 15.90 4.02 12.59
C LYS A 75 16.16 5.50 12.91
N LYS A 76 16.10 6.35 11.89
CA LYS A 76 16.37 7.80 12.03
C LYS A 76 15.45 8.50 13.05
N TYR A 77 14.22 8.01 13.25
CA TYR A 77 13.27 8.59 14.21
C TYR A 77 13.49 8.09 15.64
N VAL A 78 14.14 6.94 15.79
CA VAL A 78 14.67 6.49 17.08
C VAL A 78 15.89 7.33 17.46
N GLU A 79 16.80 7.60 16.52
CA GLU A 79 18.01 8.41 16.74
C GLU A 79 17.73 9.87 17.08
N THR A 80 16.90 10.53 16.26
CA THR A 80 16.67 11.97 16.37
C THR A 80 15.57 12.34 17.37
N GLY A 81 14.71 11.38 17.73
CA GLY A 81 13.59 11.61 18.64
C GLY A 81 12.48 12.55 18.12
N HIS A 82 12.51 12.93 16.83
CA HIS A 82 11.55 13.86 16.23
C HIS A 82 10.97 13.32 14.92
N GLY A 83 9.65 13.45 14.75
CA GLY A 83 9.07 13.70 13.42
C GLY A 83 8.65 12.49 12.57
N ASP A 84 7.96 11.50 13.13
CA ASP A 84 7.22 10.54 12.30
C ASP A 84 5.78 11.06 12.08
N LYS A 85 5.49 11.50 10.85
CA LYS A 85 4.17 11.99 10.44
C LYS A 85 3.20 10.84 10.26
N ALA A 86 3.63 9.73 9.65
CA ALA A 86 2.76 8.59 9.42
C ALA A 86 2.34 7.95 10.75
N TYR A 87 3.29 7.72 11.66
CA TYR A 87 2.99 7.26 13.03
C TYR A 87 1.94 8.13 13.72
N ARG A 88 2.12 9.46 13.72
CA ARG A 88 1.17 10.38 14.37
C ARG A 88 -0.21 10.30 13.75
N LEU A 89 -0.30 10.29 12.42
CA LEU A 89 -1.55 10.22 11.69
C LEU A 89 -2.25 8.87 11.88
N SER A 90 -1.55 7.76 11.65
CA SER A 90 -2.08 6.40 11.84
C SER A 90 -2.54 6.18 13.28
N ARG A 91 -1.76 6.62 14.27
CA ARG A 91 -2.15 6.53 15.69
C ARG A 91 -3.42 7.33 15.98
N ALA A 92 -3.50 8.58 15.53
CA ALA A 92 -4.69 9.41 15.75
C ALA A 92 -5.93 8.82 15.07
N ILE A 93 -5.77 8.23 13.87
CA ILE A 93 -6.84 7.52 13.17
C ILE A 93 -7.28 6.27 13.94
N CYS A 94 -6.35 5.44 14.41
CA CYS A 94 -6.69 4.28 15.22
C CYS A 94 -7.39 4.64 16.53
N GLU A 95 -6.93 5.70 17.21
CA GLU A 95 -7.56 6.23 18.43
C GLU A 95 -8.98 6.72 18.15
N LYS A 96 -9.17 7.54 17.09
CA LYS A 96 -10.49 8.02 16.65
C LYS A 96 -11.47 6.88 16.39
N TYR A 97 -11.00 5.78 15.83
CA TYR A 97 -11.85 4.65 15.41
C TYR A 97 -11.85 3.45 16.36
N GLY A 98 -11.22 3.55 17.54
CA GLY A 98 -11.18 2.47 18.53
C GLY A 98 -10.47 1.20 18.04
N VAL A 99 -9.53 1.33 17.09
CA VAL A 99 -8.76 0.22 16.56
C VAL A 99 -7.65 -0.14 17.53
N SER A 100 -7.53 -1.44 17.85
CA SER A 100 -6.46 -1.95 18.71
C SER A 100 -5.08 -1.65 18.13
N THR A 101 -4.16 -1.20 18.98
CA THR A 101 -2.79 -0.86 18.56
C THR A 101 -1.73 -1.59 19.40
N LEU A 102 -0.55 -1.76 18.82
CA LEU A 102 0.67 -2.20 19.48
C LEU A 102 1.80 -1.22 19.12
N ASP A 103 2.17 -0.37 20.09
CA ASP A 103 3.10 0.74 19.86
C ASP A 103 4.55 0.36 20.19
N PHE A 104 5.27 -0.15 19.18
CA PHE A 104 6.71 -0.39 19.28
C PHE A 104 7.54 0.86 18.97
N PHE A 105 6.94 1.91 18.41
CA PHE A 105 7.59 3.18 18.19
C PHE A 105 8.09 3.77 19.52
N LEU A 106 7.22 3.88 20.51
CA LEU A 106 7.58 4.40 21.84
C LEU A 106 8.50 3.43 22.60
N THR A 107 8.25 2.12 22.48
CA THR A 107 9.06 1.09 23.13
C THR A 107 10.52 1.14 22.69
N LEU A 108 10.78 1.13 21.37
CA LEU A 108 12.13 1.18 20.83
C LEU A 108 12.84 2.52 21.11
N ARG A 109 12.08 3.62 21.16
CA ARG A 109 12.61 4.91 21.64
C ARG A 109 13.00 4.89 23.11
N GLY A 110 12.23 4.21 23.95
CA GLY A 110 12.56 4.02 25.37
C GLY A 110 13.87 3.25 25.54
N ILE A 111 14.05 2.18 24.78
CA ILE A 111 15.28 1.37 24.75
C ILE A 111 16.48 2.24 24.31
N ALA A 112 16.33 3.04 23.26
CA ALA A 112 17.39 3.92 22.81
C ALA A 112 17.76 4.99 23.87
N ARG A 113 16.75 5.55 24.56
CA ARG A 113 16.97 6.50 25.67
C ARG A 113 17.64 5.87 26.89
N ALA A 114 17.52 4.55 27.06
CA ALA A 114 18.21 3.80 28.11
C ALA A 114 19.69 3.53 27.79
N GLY A 115 20.20 3.99 26.65
CA GLY A 115 21.63 3.91 26.29
C GLY A 115 21.95 2.91 25.18
N VAL A 116 20.96 2.20 24.64
CA VAL A 116 21.16 1.28 23.50
C VAL A 116 21.24 2.08 22.21
N SER A 117 22.28 1.84 21.40
CA SER A 117 22.43 2.53 20.12
C SER A 117 21.35 2.10 19.11
N ALA A 118 20.89 3.02 18.27
CA ALA A 118 19.98 2.66 17.17
C ALA A 118 20.63 1.69 16.16
N ASN A 119 21.97 1.67 16.06
CA ASN A 119 22.71 0.67 15.28
C ASN A 119 22.63 -0.74 15.87
N GLU A 120 22.40 -0.87 17.18
CA GLU A 120 22.18 -2.17 17.82
C GLU A 120 20.74 -2.63 17.64
N ILE A 121 19.80 -1.68 17.52
CA ILE A 121 18.38 -1.94 17.32
C ILE A 121 18.07 -2.36 15.88
N PHE A 122 18.67 -1.70 14.90
CA PHE A 122 18.36 -1.87 13.48
C PHE A 122 19.55 -2.38 12.67
N SER A 123 19.31 -3.39 11.82
CA SER A 123 20.29 -3.92 10.88
C SER A 123 20.50 -3.02 9.66
N ASP A 124 19.51 -2.21 9.30
CA ASP A 124 19.62 -1.16 8.30
C ASP A 124 18.78 0.07 8.70
N TRP A 125 18.27 0.85 7.75
CA TRP A 125 17.49 2.05 8.06
C TRP A 125 16.06 1.76 8.56
N ALA A 126 15.53 0.54 8.39
CA ALA A 126 14.15 0.16 8.75
C ALA A 126 14.00 -1.23 9.39
N HIS A 127 14.89 -2.17 9.09
CA HIS A 127 14.75 -3.55 9.57
C HIS A 127 15.43 -3.72 10.92
N LEU A 128 14.72 -4.35 11.87
CA LEU A 128 15.23 -4.66 13.20
C LEU A 128 16.24 -5.80 13.17
N HIS A 129 17.17 -5.81 14.12
CA HIS A 129 17.93 -7.02 14.44
C HIS A 129 17.03 -8.11 15.04
N VAL A 130 17.44 -9.37 14.87
CA VAL A 130 16.65 -10.58 15.19
C VAL A 130 16.08 -10.59 16.62
N HIS A 131 16.83 -10.14 17.62
CA HIS A 131 16.38 -10.14 19.01
C HIS A 131 15.25 -9.11 19.27
N TYR A 132 15.28 -7.96 18.60
CA TYR A 132 14.16 -7.01 18.65
C TYR A 132 12.96 -7.50 17.85
N GLN A 133 13.17 -8.23 16.75
CA GLN A 133 12.07 -8.91 16.05
C GLN A 133 11.39 -9.95 16.95
N ALA A 134 12.17 -10.73 17.72
CA ALA A 134 11.63 -11.68 18.67
C ALA A 134 10.79 -11.00 19.78
N MET A 135 11.24 -9.85 20.28
CA MET A 135 10.48 -9.04 21.24
C MET A 135 9.14 -8.55 20.67
N VAL A 136 9.13 -8.09 19.41
CA VAL A 136 7.88 -7.71 18.71
C VAL A 136 6.95 -8.91 18.56
N ALA A 137 7.48 -10.06 18.11
CA ALA A 137 6.71 -11.28 17.94
C ALA A 137 6.08 -11.76 19.25
N GLU A 138 6.82 -11.74 20.35
CA GLU A 138 6.30 -12.13 21.67
C GLU A 138 5.14 -11.22 22.12
N ALA A 139 5.28 -9.91 21.95
CA ALA A 139 4.22 -8.96 22.28
C ALA A 139 2.97 -9.13 21.40
N LEU A 140 3.16 -9.39 20.10
CA LEU A 140 2.07 -9.71 19.17
C LEU A 140 1.32 -10.97 19.59
N VAL A 141 2.05 -12.05 19.89
CA VAL A 141 1.44 -13.31 20.35
C VAL A 141 0.60 -13.05 21.59
N ARG A 142 1.17 -12.43 22.63
CA ARG A 142 0.43 -12.10 23.86
C ARG A 142 -0.82 -11.27 23.57
N ARG A 143 -0.72 -10.24 22.71
CA ARG A 143 -1.85 -9.36 22.39
C ARG A 143 -2.96 -10.09 21.65
N ILE A 144 -2.62 -10.96 20.69
CA ILE A 144 -3.59 -11.75 19.92
C ILE A 144 -4.22 -12.84 20.78
N THR A 145 -3.44 -13.56 21.60
CA THR A 145 -3.94 -14.68 22.40
C THR A 145 -4.81 -14.25 23.58
N ASN A 146 -4.62 -13.05 24.11
CA ASN A 146 -5.43 -12.53 25.21
C ASN A 146 -6.86 -12.17 24.78
N GLY A 147 -7.18 -12.15 23.48
CA GLY A 147 -8.55 -11.97 22.97
C GLY A 147 -9.08 -10.53 23.04
N ASP A 148 -8.28 -9.57 23.51
CA ASP A 148 -8.67 -8.16 23.67
C ASP A 148 -8.63 -7.34 22.37
N LEU A 149 -8.77 -8.01 21.21
CA LEU A 149 -8.79 -7.32 19.92
C LEU A 149 -10.21 -6.83 19.63
N THR A 150 -10.30 -5.55 19.30
CA THR A 150 -11.55 -4.88 18.99
C THR A 150 -11.73 -4.73 17.49
N THR A 151 -12.91 -5.09 17.01
CA THR A 151 -13.37 -4.74 15.67
C THR A 151 -14.08 -3.38 15.73
N PRO A 152 -13.72 -2.40 14.90
CA PRO A 152 -14.48 -1.15 14.84
C PRO A 152 -15.92 -1.40 14.37
N GLY A 153 -16.88 -0.65 14.92
CA GLY A 153 -18.28 -0.71 14.49
C GLY A 153 -18.47 -0.18 13.07
N ASP A 154 -19.51 -0.65 12.38
CA ASP A 154 -19.86 -0.20 11.01
C ASP A 154 -20.14 1.30 10.91
N ASP A 155 -20.61 1.90 12.00
CA ASP A 155 -20.93 3.31 12.11
C ASP A 155 -19.69 4.20 12.26
N VAL A 156 -18.60 3.65 12.80
CA VAL A 156 -17.38 4.37 13.17
C VAL A 156 -16.58 4.82 11.93
N LEU A 157 -16.63 4.05 10.84
CA LEU A 157 -15.83 4.27 9.63
C LEU A 157 -16.65 4.70 8.40
N ARG A 158 -17.87 5.22 8.60
CA ARG A 158 -18.76 5.64 7.50
C ARG A 158 -18.14 6.70 6.59
N ASP A 159 -17.36 7.61 7.19
CA ASP A 159 -16.72 8.74 6.50
C ASP A 159 -15.40 8.37 5.82
N ALA A 160 -14.82 7.19 6.14
CA ALA A 160 -13.62 6.71 5.46
C ALA A 160 -13.96 6.28 4.03
N PRO A 161 -13.10 6.50 3.03
CA PRO A 161 -13.37 6.01 1.68
C PRO A 161 -13.39 4.47 1.64
N CYS A 162 -14.18 3.88 0.76
CA CYS A 162 -14.16 2.44 0.51
C CYS A 162 -13.16 2.15 -0.61
N LEU A 163 -12.01 1.59 -0.23
CA LEU A 163 -10.95 1.19 -1.15
C LEU A 163 -11.12 -0.29 -1.44
N SER A 164 -10.95 -0.73 -2.69
CA SER A 164 -11.05 -2.16 -3.00
C SER A 164 -10.31 -2.51 -4.26
N ALA A 165 -9.88 -3.76 -4.38
CA ALA A 165 -9.50 -4.33 -5.65
C ALA A 165 -10.67 -4.16 -6.65
N VAL A 166 -10.33 -3.83 -7.89
CA VAL A 166 -11.31 -3.81 -8.98
C VAL A 166 -11.69 -5.26 -9.32
N PRO A 167 -12.98 -5.62 -9.29
CA PRO A 167 -13.43 -6.95 -9.71
C PRO A 167 -13.02 -7.25 -11.15
N ALA A 168 -12.68 -8.51 -11.46
CA ALA A 168 -12.28 -8.91 -12.81
C ALA A 168 -13.37 -8.61 -13.87
N ILE A 169 -14.66 -8.72 -13.51
CA ILE A 169 -15.79 -8.39 -14.39
C ILE A 169 -15.86 -6.90 -14.78
N ASP A 170 -15.25 -6.04 -13.98
CA ASP A 170 -15.18 -4.60 -14.24
C ASP A 170 -13.98 -4.21 -15.11
N VAL A 171 -13.11 -5.18 -15.46
CA VAL A 171 -11.93 -4.94 -16.30
C VAL A 171 -12.13 -5.64 -17.64
N GLU A 172 -12.07 -4.86 -18.71
CA GLU A 172 -12.04 -5.38 -20.08
C GLU A 172 -10.62 -5.25 -20.61
N TYR A 173 -10.04 -6.34 -21.12
CA TYR A 173 -8.72 -6.32 -21.75
C TYR A 173 -8.85 -6.46 -23.27
N VAL A 174 -8.06 -5.67 -23.99
CA VAL A 174 -7.87 -5.77 -25.43
C VAL A 174 -6.52 -6.43 -25.68
N GLU A 175 -6.52 -7.55 -26.40
CA GLU A 175 -5.30 -8.31 -26.76
C GLU A 175 -4.43 -8.69 -25.55
N ALA A 176 -5.05 -9.31 -24.53
CA ALA A 176 -4.34 -9.82 -23.37
C ALA A 176 -4.27 -11.36 -23.34
N GLU A 177 -3.15 -11.86 -22.82
CA GLU A 177 -2.94 -13.27 -22.51
C GLU A 177 -3.04 -13.50 -21.00
N GLU A 178 -3.77 -14.52 -20.57
CA GLU A 178 -3.80 -14.90 -19.16
C GLU A 178 -2.65 -15.84 -18.81
N ARG A 179 -1.94 -15.52 -17.72
CA ARG A 179 -0.82 -16.29 -17.20
C ARG A 179 -0.93 -16.43 -15.69
N ALA A 180 -0.40 -17.52 -15.16
CA ALA A 180 -0.26 -17.72 -13.72
C ALA A 180 1.20 -17.49 -13.29
N PHE A 181 1.41 -16.59 -12.34
CA PHE A 181 2.72 -16.37 -11.72
C PHE A 181 2.66 -16.77 -10.25
N ALA A 182 3.50 -17.72 -9.87
CA ALA A 182 3.64 -18.13 -8.48
C ALA A 182 4.68 -17.26 -7.75
N THR A 183 4.33 -16.81 -6.55
CA THR A 183 5.29 -16.40 -5.52
C THR A 183 5.48 -17.56 -4.52
N SER A 184 6.37 -17.40 -3.55
CA SER A 184 6.51 -18.37 -2.45
C SER A 184 5.25 -18.50 -1.58
N MET A 185 4.29 -17.56 -1.65
CA MET A 185 3.11 -17.53 -0.80
C MET A 185 1.78 -17.66 -1.56
N VAL A 186 1.71 -17.19 -2.80
CA VAL A 186 0.45 -17.09 -3.55
C VAL A 186 0.67 -17.18 -5.06
N ASN A 187 -0.29 -17.81 -5.73
CA ASN A 187 -0.44 -17.71 -7.18
C ASN A 187 -1.23 -16.44 -7.54
N HIS A 188 -0.76 -15.77 -8.57
CA HIS A 188 -1.37 -14.58 -9.15
C HIS A 188 -1.80 -14.89 -10.57
N ASN A 189 -3.07 -14.63 -10.87
CA ASN A 189 -3.53 -14.53 -12.25
C ASN A 189 -3.08 -13.17 -12.79
N VAL A 190 -2.48 -13.19 -13.96
CA VAL A 190 -1.85 -12.03 -14.59
C VAL A 190 -2.35 -11.93 -16.01
N SER A 191 -2.81 -10.75 -16.38
CA SER A 191 -3.13 -10.38 -17.75
C SER A 191 -1.91 -9.71 -18.37
N THR A 192 -1.27 -10.38 -19.31
CA THR A 192 -0.14 -9.86 -20.07
C THR A 192 -0.66 -9.11 -21.29
N ILE A 193 -0.37 -7.81 -21.38
CA ILE A 193 -0.67 -6.98 -22.56
C ILE A 193 0.62 -6.63 -23.30
N ARG A 194 0.57 -6.57 -24.63
CA ARG A 194 1.69 -6.24 -25.53
C ARG A 194 1.38 -4.99 -26.37
N ALA A 195 2.27 -4.64 -27.31
CA ALA A 195 2.06 -3.54 -28.25
C ALA A 195 0.68 -3.64 -28.93
N GLY A 196 -0.09 -2.54 -28.91
CA GLY A 196 -1.48 -2.51 -29.40
C GLY A 196 -2.54 -2.89 -28.36
N GLY A 197 -2.14 -3.59 -27.30
CA GLY A 197 -3.01 -4.02 -26.21
C GLY A 197 -3.33 -2.91 -25.20
N GLY A 198 -4.31 -3.22 -24.36
CA GLY A 198 -4.84 -2.27 -23.38
C GLY A 198 -6.13 -2.76 -22.76
N GLY A 199 -7.02 -1.83 -22.45
CA GLY A 199 -8.31 -2.18 -21.88
C GLY A 199 -9.05 -1.01 -21.27
N SER A 200 -10.07 -1.35 -20.50
CA SER A 200 -10.84 -0.39 -19.75
C SER A 200 -11.28 -0.92 -18.39
N ILE A 201 -11.52 0.01 -17.48
CA ILE A 201 -11.95 -0.24 -16.11
C ILE A 201 -13.26 0.49 -15.89
N ARG A 202 -14.30 -0.26 -15.56
CA ARG A 202 -15.63 0.25 -15.20
C ARG A 202 -15.78 0.33 -13.69
N ASN A 203 -16.80 1.06 -13.22
CA ASN A 203 -17.17 1.13 -11.81
C ASN A 203 -16.00 1.52 -10.87
N ALA A 204 -15.08 2.36 -11.34
CA ALA A 204 -13.95 2.87 -10.58
C ALA A 204 -13.99 4.41 -10.55
N PRO A 205 -14.78 5.01 -9.64
CA PRO A 205 -14.87 6.47 -9.52
C PRO A 205 -13.50 7.13 -9.33
N TYR A 206 -12.62 6.46 -8.60
CA TYR A 206 -11.22 6.83 -8.47
C TYR A 206 -10.33 5.59 -8.58
N LEU A 207 -9.36 5.61 -9.50
CA LEU A 207 -8.30 4.62 -9.59
C LEU A 207 -7.08 5.10 -8.79
N LEU A 208 -6.56 4.23 -7.94
CA LEU A 208 -5.55 4.56 -6.93
C LEU A 208 -4.21 3.87 -7.14
N ALA A 209 -4.21 2.68 -7.74
CA ALA A 209 -2.99 1.93 -8.01
C ALA A 209 -3.21 0.81 -9.02
N VAL A 210 -2.09 0.30 -9.53
CA VAL A 210 -1.95 -0.91 -10.35
C VAL A 210 -1.04 -1.87 -9.59
N LEU A 211 -1.46 -3.13 -9.50
CA LEU A 211 -0.61 -4.23 -9.07
C LEU A 211 -0.16 -5.00 -10.30
N HIS A 212 1.14 -5.29 -10.38
CA HIS A 212 1.74 -5.80 -11.60
C HIS A 212 3.00 -6.62 -11.33
N TRP A 213 3.29 -7.55 -12.24
CA TRP A 213 4.58 -8.23 -12.29
C TRP A 213 5.56 -7.36 -13.07
N ILE A 214 6.82 -7.34 -12.63
CA ILE A 214 7.84 -6.49 -13.22
C ILE A 214 9.14 -7.25 -13.43
N GLU A 215 9.56 -7.34 -14.68
CA GLU A 215 10.78 -8.00 -15.16
C GLU A 215 11.47 -7.12 -16.21
N ASP A 216 12.63 -7.56 -16.72
CA ASP A 216 13.41 -6.76 -17.68
C ASP A 216 12.60 -6.41 -18.95
N ALA A 217 11.64 -7.26 -19.34
CA ALA A 217 10.74 -7.05 -20.49
C ALA A 217 9.56 -6.10 -20.20
N SER A 218 9.40 -5.61 -18.96
CA SER A 218 8.24 -4.81 -18.57
C SER A 218 8.27 -3.36 -19.06
N GLY A 219 7.32 -3.00 -19.92
CA GLY A 219 7.07 -1.63 -20.40
C GLY A 219 5.98 -0.90 -19.60
N PRO A 220 5.75 0.40 -19.88
CA PRO A 220 4.77 1.23 -19.18
C PRO A 220 3.31 0.90 -19.55
N VAL A 221 2.39 1.19 -18.63
CA VAL A 221 0.93 1.17 -18.86
C VAL A 221 0.42 2.60 -18.66
N CYS A 222 -0.21 3.14 -19.69
CA CYS A 222 -0.72 4.49 -19.76
C CYS A 222 -2.24 4.50 -19.54
N PHE A 223 -2.79 5.53 -18.88
CA PHE A 223 -4.23 5.66 -18.61
C PHE A 223 -4.79 6.91 -19.27
N ALA A 224 -5.98 6.83 -19.87
CA ALA A 224 -6.67 7.94 -20.50
C ALA A 224 -7.17 8.93 -19.44
N GLY A 225 -6.65 10.16 -19.49
CA GLY A 225 -6.96 11.23 -18.54
C GLY A 225 -5.80 12.22 -18.44
N LYS A 226 -6.02 13.38 -17.79
CA LYS A 226 -4.98 14.43 -17.62
C LYS A 226 -3.87 14.07 -16.62
N ARG A 227 -3.80 12.80 -16.20
CA ARG A 227 -2.79 12.29 -15.28
C ARG A 227 -2.35 10.93 -15.79
N MET A 228 -1.13 10.62 -15.46
CA MET A 228 -0.06 10.44 -16.41
C MET A 228 0.70 9.29 -15.69
N VAL A 229 0.83 8.09 -16.29
CA VAL A 229 1.36 6.88 -15.58
C VAL A 229 2.50 6.26 -16.36
N MET A 230 3.67 6.17 -15.72
CA MET A 230 4.85 5.50 -16.24
C MET A 230 5.66 4.87 -15.11
N LYS A 231 6.22 3.71 -15.40
CA LYS A 231 7.09 2.90 -14.54
C LYS A 231 8.49 3.54 -14.43
N SER A 232 9.15 3.54 -13.27
CA SER A 232 10.53 4.11 -13.09
C SER A 232 11.40 3.28 -12.15
N PHE A 233 12.67 2.95 -12.51
CA PHE A 233 13.51 2.02 -11.73
C PHE A 233 15.03 2.29 -11.72
N ARG A 234 15.68 1.89 -10.60
CA ARG A 234 17.11 2.10 -10.27
C ARG A 234 18.01 0.84 -10.36
N LYS A 235 17.43 -0.36 -10.44
CA LYS A 235 18.18 -1.64 -10.37
C LYS A 235 17.81 -2.50 -11.58
N ALA A 236 18.76 -3.29 -12.07
CA ALA A 236 18.49 -4.37 -13.03
C ALA A 236 17.38 -5.28 -12.47
N TRP A 237 16.42 -5.69 -13.28
CA TRP A 237 15.30 -6.45 -12.79
C TRP A 237 15.65 -7.92 -12.65
N HIS A 238 15.46 -8.44 -11.46
CA HIS A 238 15.19 -9.85 -11.27
C HIS A 238 13.77 -9.92 -10.73
N ARG A 239 12.82 -10.18 -11.65
CA ARG A 239 11.48 -10.73 -11.41
C ARG A 239 10.81 -10.27 -10.08
N ARG A 240 10.16 -9.11 -10.07
CA ARG A 240 9.54 -8.52 -8.87
C ARG A 240 8.03 -8.36 -9.01
N PHE A 241 7.32 -8.65 -7.92
CA PHE A 241 5.93 -8.26 -7.74
C PHE A 241 5.91 -6.80 -7.26
N GLY A 242 5.12 -5.93 -7.89
CA GLY A 242 5.15 -4.49 -7.62
C GLY A 242 3.76 -3.86 -7.52
N PHE A 243 3.64 -2.87 -6.64
CA PHE A 243 2.46 -2.05 -6.43
C PHE A 243 2.80 -0.59 -6.77
N THR A 244 2.16 -0.08 -7.81
CA THR A 244 2.39 1.25 -8.42
C THR A 244 1.14 2.08 -8.16
N HIS A 245 1.28 3.17 -7.40
CA HIS A 245 0.18 4.01 -6.96
C HIS A 245 0.26 5.44 -7.51
N PHE A 246 -0.88 5.99 -7.92
CA PHE A 246 -0.91 7.33 -8.49
C PHE A 246 -0.55 8.35 -7.39
N ARG A 247 0.18 9.42 -7.74
CA ARG A 247 0.46 10.53 -6.80
C ARG A 247 -0.81 11.24 -6.33
N ALA A 248 -1.81 11.26 -7.20
CA ALA A 248 -3.14 11.73 -6.90
C ALA A 248 -4.14 10.79 -7.60
N PRO A 249 -5.28 10.50 -6.97
CA PRO A 249 -6.30 9.60 -7.54
C PRO A 249 -6.69 10.00 -8.97
N LEU A 250 -6.82 9.01 -9.85
CA LEU A 250 -7.33 9.20 -11.20
C LEU A 250 -8.85 9.07 -11.19
N ALA A 251 -9.56 10.19 -11.39
CA ALA A 251 -11.02 10.19 -11.43
C ALA A 251 -11.55 9.49 -12.70
N GLY A 252 -12.37 8.45 -12.51
CA GLY A 252 -13.15 7.79 -13.55
C GLY A 252 -14.55 8.39 -13.59
N ARG A 253 -14.91 9.04 -14.70
CA ARG A 253 -16.27 9.60 -14.88
C ARG A 253 -17.28 8.51 -15.23
N ASP A 254 -16.92 7.63 -16.16
CA ASP A 254 -17.74 6.48 -16.61
C ASP A 254 -16.87 5.23 -16.77
N GLU A 255 -15.72 5.40 -17.42
CA GLU A 255 -14.75 4.36 -17.73
C GLU A 255 -13.34 4.95 -17.66
N ILE A 256 -12.38 4.17 -17.16
CA ILE A 256 -10.96 4.50 -17.21
C ILE A 256 -10.30 3.59 -18.23
N ARG A 257 -9.87 4.15 -19.35
CA ARG A 257 -9.15 3.40 -20.39
C ARG A 257 -7.67 3.34 -20.08
N PHE A 258 -7.02 2.24 -20.43
CA PHE A 258 -5.58 2.10 -20.36
C PHE A 258 -5.02 1.40 -21.60
N ALA A 259 -3.76 1.65 -21.89
CA ALA A 259 -3.05 1.09 -23.04
C ALA A 259 -1.59 0.82 -22.72
N PHE A 260 -1.01 -0.18 -23.37
CA PHE A 260 0.42 -0.46 -23.30
C PHE A 260 1.21 0.42 -24.27
N GLY A 261 2.35 0.96 -23.81
CA GLY A 261 3.29 1.72 -24.64
C GLY A 261 3.56 3.14 -24.15
N GLU A 262 4.56 3.78 -24.77
CA GLU A 262 4.94 5.18 -24.52
C GLU A 262 4.09 6.12 -25.39
N HIS A 263 3.29 6.96 -24.76
CA HIS A 263 2.57 8.05 -25.42
C HIS A 263 3.14 9.40 -24.95
N ALA A 264 3.24 10.38 -25.86
CA ALA A 264 3.75 11.72 -25.53
C ALA A 264 2.83 12.42 -24.52
N GLY A 265 3.39 12.97 -23.44
CA GLY A 265 2.61 13.65 -22.39
C GLY A 265 2.03 12.72 -21.32
N TYR A 266 2.84 11.78 -20.82
CA TYR A 266 2.56 10.90 -19.67
C TYR A 266 3.65 11.13 -18.55
N LEU A 267 3.35 10.93 -17.24
CA LEU A 267 4.12 11.28 -16.00
C LEU A 267 4.54 9.96 -15.36
N PHE A 268 5.68 10.02 -14.70
CA PHE A 268 6.23 8.95 -13.89
C PHE A 268 5.62 8.87 -12.50
N GLU A 269 5.49 7.64 -12.01
CA GLU A 269 5.46 7.34 -10.60
C GLU A 269 6.86 7.27 -10.01
N SER A 270 6.93 7.58 -8.74
CA SER A 270 8.10 7.42 -7.92
C SER A 270 7.97 6.17 -7.03
N GLY A 271 9.07 5.45 -6.81
CA GLY A 271 9.22 4.32 -5.90
C GLY A 271 10.58 4.44 -5.20
N PHE A 272 10.96 3.49 -4.35
CA PHE A 272 12.18 3.64 -3.56
C PHE A 272 13.47 3.83 -4.41
N GLY A 273 14.11 5.01 -4.30
CA GLY A 273 15.48 5.30 -4.77
C GLY A 273 15.63 5.72 -6.24
N HIS A 274 15.32 6.97 -6.60
CA HIS A 274 15.33 7.43 -8.00
C HIS A 274 16.69 7.79 -8.62
N VAL A 275 16.81 7.58 -9.94
CA VAL A 275 17.60 8.40 -10.88
C VAL A 275 16.69 8.81 -12.04
N ALA A 276 16.82 10.03 -12.55
CA ALA A 276 15.84 10.68 -13.42
C ALA A 276 15.84 10.28 -14.91
N ASN A 277 16.78 9.45 -15.40
CA ASN A 277 17.15 9.49 -16.82
C ASN A 277 17.23 8.13 -17.55
N ARG A 278 16.31 7.18 -17.34
CA ARG A 278 16.25 5.98 -18.21
C ARG A 278 14.82 5.61 -18.65
N PRO A 279 14.54 5.56 -19.97
CA PRO A 279 13.34 4.92 -20.47
C PRO A 279 13.38 3.42 -20.17
N LEU A 280 12.20 2.83 -19.92
CA LEU A 280 12.04 1.38 -19.80
C LEU A 280 11.56 0.86 -21.15
N ALA A 281 12.51 0.43 -21.98
CA ALA A 281 12.21 -0.35 -23.16
C ALA A 281 11.74 -1.74 -22.71
N GLY A 282 10.43 -1.95 -22.69
CA GLY A 282 9.82 -3.26 -22.48
C GLY A 282 8.74 -3.50 -23.53
N ASP A 283 8.46 -4.77 -23.84
CA ASP A 283 7.54 -5.21 -24.90
C ASP A 283 6.25 -5.82 -24.35
N GLN A 284 6.12 -5.93 -23.02
CA GLN A 284 4.90 -6.38 -22.36
C GLN A 284 4.62 -5.64 -21.04
N ALA A 285 3.37 -5.67 -20.58
CA ALA A 285 3.02 -5.34 -19.21
C ALA A 285 2.15 -6.42 -18.58
N ASP A 286 2.58 -6.90 -17.42
CA ASP A 286 1.94 -7.98 -16.69
C ASP A 286 1.08 -7.42 -15.56
N ILE A 287 -0.23 -7.33 -15.76
CA ILE A 287 -1.17 -6.71 -14.82
C ILE A 287 -1.80 -7.78 -13.94
N VAL A 288 -1.68 -7.61 -12.63
CA VAL A 288 -2.27 -8.51 -11.62
C VAL A 288 -3.63 -7.98 -11.17
N GLY A 289 -3.79 -6.66 -11.14
CA GLY A 289 -5.07 -6.03 -10.87
C GLY A 289 -4.94 -4.55 -10.57
N PHE A 290 -6.05 -3.95 -10.17
CA PHE A 290 -6.17 -2.52 -9.94
C PHE A 290 -6.79 -2.25 -8.57
N LEU A 291 -6.44 -1.13 -7.95
CA LEU A 291 -7.06 -0.64 -6.73
C LEU A 291 -7.91 0.59 -7.04
N LYS A 292 -9.17 0.58 -6.62
CA LYS A 292 -10.10 1.71 -6.74
C LYS A 292 -10.55 2.25 -5.39
N SER A 293 -11.16 3.43 -5.41
CA SER A 293 -11.93 4.01 -4.32
C SER A 293 -13.27 4.53 -4.84
N ASN A 294 -14.28 4.49 -3.96
CA ASN A 294 -15.60 5.08 -4.23
C ASN A 294 -15.65 6.61 -4.08
N ALA A 295 -14.68 7.20 -3.38
CA ALA A 295 -14.56 8.64 -3.11
C ALA A 295 -13.10 9.10 -3.22
N ASP A 296 -12.86 10.40 -3.32
CA ASP A 296 -11.50 10.94 -3.36
C ASP A 296 -10.83 10.77 -1.97
N PRO A 297 -9.81 9.90 -1.83
CA PRO A 297 -9.14 9.69 -0.55
C PRO A 297 -8.39 10.93 -0.05
N CYS A 298 -8.00 11.87 -0.91
CA CYS A 298 -7.38 13.12 -0.49
C CYS A 298 -8.40 14.02 0.24
N VAL A 299 -9.63 14.09 -0.27
CA VAL A 299 -10.71 14.87 0.37
C VAL A 299 -11.10 14.24 1.70
N ALA A 300 -11.31 12.92 1.72
CA ALA A 300 -11.63 12.21 2.95
C ALA A 300 -10.52 12.37 3.99
N GLY A 301 -9.25 12.17 3.59
CA GLY A 301 -8.11 12.34 4.49
C GLY A 301 -7.94 13.76 5.03
N HIS A 302 -8.25 14.79 4.24
CA HIS A 302 -8.24 16.17 4.72
C HIS A 302 -9.24 16.39 5.87
N ALA A 303 -10.43 15.79 5.80
CA ALA A 303 -11.44 15.84 6.85
C ALA A 303 -11.08 14.98 8.09
N LEU A 304 -10.10 14.08 7.99
CA LEU A 304 -9.59 13.30 9.12
C LEU A 304 -8.48 14.00 9.88
N ILE A 305 -7.76 14.90 9.21
CA ILE A 305 -6.62 15.62 9.78
C ILE A 305 -7.05 16.93 10.47
N ASN A 306 -8.15 17.52 10.04
CA ASN A 306 -8.70 18.79 10.57
C ASN A 306 -9.97 18.55 11.38
#